data_AF-A0A0J5GM20-F1
#
_entry.id   AF-A0A0J5GM20-F1
#
_cell.length_a   1.000
_cell.length_b   1.000
_cell.length_c   1.000
_cell.angle_alpha   90.00
_cell.angle_beta   90.00
_cell.angle_gamma   90.00
#
_symmetry.space_group_name_H-M   'P 1'
#
loop_
_entity.id
_entity.type
_entity.pdbx_description
1 polymer ?
#
loop_
_entity_poly.entity_id
_entity_poly.type
_entity_poly.pdbx_seq_one_letter_code
_entity_poly.pdbx_strand_id
1 'polypeptide(L)'
;RVRFTIDLRDIDLERRKDIEATLYPAIDHICEKHQVTSTIRVDTESEPRYCAEAIMDDMRKSAQEIFGQAVPELMSGPFHDAIAMSTVCDYGMIFVRCKDGISHNPKESAEFEDISKGAELLYQTVVKRVVE
;
A
#
# COMPACT_ATOMS: atom_id res chain seq x y z
N ARG A 1 -24.86 21.72 9.50
CA ARG A 1 -24.27 21.00 8.35
C ARG A 1 -22.93 20.46 8.78
N VAL A 2 -22.71 19.15 8.67
CA VAL A 2 -21.42 18.51 8.96
C VAL A 2 -20.84 18.00 7.64
N ARG A 3 -19.52 18.05 7.49
CA ARG A 3 -18.79 17.44 6.38
C ARG A 3 -17.65 16.63 6.99
N PHE A 4 -17.50 15.41 6.52
CA PHE A 4 -16.43 14.51 6.89
C PHE A 4 -16.11 13.60 5.71
N THR A 5 -15.03 12.85 5.82
CA THR A 5 -14.53 11.92 4.81
C THR A 5 -14.56 10.50 5.38
N ILE A 6 -14.73 9.52 4.49
CA ILE A 6 -14.60 8.10 4.79
C ILE A 6 -13.51 7.57 3.87
N ASP A 7 -12.56 6.82 4.45
CA ASP A 7 -11.51 6.12 3.72
C ASP A 7 -11.71 4.63 3.97
N LEU A 8 -11.94 3.88 2.90
CA LEU A 8 -12.15 2.43 2.92
C LEU A 8 -11.15 1.77 1.99
N ARG A 9 -10.32 0.89 2.55
CA ARG A 9 -9.26 0.20 1.81
C ARG A 9 -9.35 -1.29 2.07
N ASP A 10 -9.24 -2.05 1.01
CA ASP A 10 -8.99 -3.49 1.07
C ASP A 10 -8.25 -3.91 -0.20
N ILE A 11 -7.34 -4.88 -0.06
CA ILE A 11 -6.69 -5.52 -1.20
C ILE A 11 -7.65 -6.49 -1.90
N ASP A 12 -8.62 -7.02 -1.15
CA ASP A 12 -9.66 -7.90 -1.65
C ASP A 12 -10.84 -7.04 -2.12
N LEU A 13 -10.98 -6.93 -3.44
CA LEU A 13 -11.97 -6.06 -4.05
C LEU A 13 -13.42 -6.49 -3.73
N GLU A 14 -13.67 -7.80 -3.63
CA GLU A 14 -15.01 -8.30 -3.32
C GLU A 14 -15.36 -8.02 -1.86
N ARG A 15 -14.42 -8.23 -0.93
CA ARG A 15 -14.62 -7.84 0.46
C ARG A 15 -14.84 -6.33 0.62
N ARG A 16 -14.13 -5.51 -0.18
CA ARG A 16 -14.36 -4.05 -0.19
C ARG A 16 -15.77 -3.72 -0.64
N LYS A 17 -16.22 -4.28 -1.76
CA LYS A 17 -17.57 -4.09 -2.30
C LYS A 17 -18.65 -4.52 -1.31
N ASP A 18 -18.45 -5.64 -0.61
CA ASP A 18 -19.37 -6.11 0.41
C ASP A 18 -19.50 -5.09 1.55
N ILE A 19 -18.37 -4.53 2.01
CA ILE A 19 -18.39 -3.47 3.04
C ILE A 19 -19.09 -2.21 2.51
N GLU A 20 -18.79 -1.77 1.28
CA GLU A 20 -19.45 -0.62 0.64
C GLU A 20 -20.97 -0.82 0.55
N ALA A 21 -21.41 -2.03 0.18
CA ALA A 21 -22.83 -2.39 0.09
C ALA A 21 -23.55 -2.34 1.44
N THR A 22 -22.83 -2.49 2.57
CA THR A 22 -23.38 -2.29 3.91
C THR A 22 -23.33 -0.85 4.39
N LEU A 23 -22.36 -0.06 3.91
CA LEU A 23 -22.13 1.32 4.32
C LEU A 23 -23.26 2.25 3.87
N TYR A 24 -23.66 2.18 2.59
CA TYR A 24 -24.69 3.08 2.06
C TYR A 24 -26.05 2.91 2.78
N PRO A 25 -26.60 1.70 2.94
CA PRO A 25 -27.85 1.52 3.67
C PRO A 25 -27.77 1.97 5.14
N ALA A 26 -26.61 1.80 5.79
CA ALA A 26 -26.41 2.28 7.16
C ALA A 26 -26.48 3.82 7.25
N ILE A 27 -25.88 4.52 6.28
CA ILE A 27 -25.97 5.99 6.20
C ILE A 27 -27.41 6.43 5.97
N ASP A 28 -28.11 5.80 5.02
CA ASP A 28 -29.49 6.14 4.69
C ASP A 28 -30.41 5.93 5.90
N HIS A 29 -30.28 4.80 6.58
CA HIS A 29 -31.05 4.50 7.80
C HIS A 29 -30.83 5.53 8.91
N ILE A 30 -29.58 5.96 9.13
CA ILE A 30 -29.25 6.99 10.12
C ILE A 30 -29.86 8.34 9.71
N CYS A 31 -29.81 8.68 8.42
CA CYS A 31 -30.39 9.92 7.89
C CYS A 31 -31.91 9.95 8.09
N GLU A 32 -32.61 8.87 7.76
CA GLU A 32 -34.05 8.72 7.98
C GLU A 32 -34.42 8.86 9.46
N LYS A 33 -33.72 8.13 10.34
CA LYS A 33 -33.96 8.15 11.78
C LYS A 33 -33.83 9.55 12.38
N HIS A 34 -32.87 10.33 11.90
CA HIS A 34 -32.57 11.66 12.43
C HIS A 34 -33.18 12.80 11.61
N GLN A 35 -33.98 12.49 10.58
CA GLN A 35 -34.62 13.46 9.69
C GLN A 35 -33.62 14.46 9.07
N VAL A 36 -32.47 13.95 8.67
CA VAL A 36 -31.43 14.72 7.97
C VAL A 36 -31.20 14.15 6.57
N THR A 37 -30.57 14.92 5.70
CA THR A 37 -30.18 14.47 4.36
C THR A 37 -28.67 14.34 4.24
N SER A 38 -28.22 13.43 3.38
CA SER A 38 -26.82 13.23 3.05
C SER A 38 -26.59 13.46 1.55
N THR A 39 -25.34 13.75 1.20
CA THR A 39 -24.87 13.71 -0.19
C THR A 39 -23.47 13.14 -0.16
N ILE A 40 -23.27 12.03 -0.84
CA ILE A 40 -22.01 11.30 -0.87
C ILE A 40 -21.38 11.53 -2.25
N ARG A 41 -20.07 11.85 -2.25
CA ARG A 41 -19.26 11.94 -3.46
C ARG A 41 -18.06 11.04 -3.28
N VAL A 42 -17.85 10.13 -4.22
CA VAL A 42 -16.61 9.35 -4.32
C VAL A 42 -15.56 10.27 -4.92
N ASP A 43 -14.46 10.50 -4.19
CA ASP A 43 -13.35 11.35 -4.63
C ASP A 43 -12.28 10.53 -5.35
N THR A 44 -11.94 9.37 -4.76
CA THR A 44 -10.92 8.45 -5.28
C THR A 44 -11.44 7.03 -5.19
N GLU A 45 -11.32 6.30 -6.29
CA GLU A 45 -11.53 4.85 -6.35
C GLU A 45 -10.38 4.24 -7.15
N SER A 46 -9.73 3.23 -6.58
CA SER A 46 -8.63 2.53 -7.23
C SER A 46 -8.74 1.03 -7.02
N GLU A 47 -8.31 0.28 -8.03
CA GLU A 47 -8.16 -1.18 -7.93
C GLU A 47 -6.85 -1.53 -7.22
N PRO A 48 -6.76 -2.68 -6.55
CA PRO A 48 -5.49 -3.19 -6.06
C PRO A 48 -4.49 -3.35 -7.23
N ARG A 49 -3.22 -3.07 -6.94
CA ARG A 49 -2.10 -3.25 -7.86
C ARG A 49 -1.06 -4.15 -7.22
N TYR A 50 -0.43 -4.97 -8.05
CA TYR A 50 0.54 -5.98 -7.62
C TYR A 50 1.90 -5.68 -8.23
N CYS A 51 2.95 -5.82 -7.43
CA CYS A 51 4.32 -5.78 -7.92
C CYS A 51 4.53 -6.88 -8.97
N ALA A 52 5.35 -6.59 -9.98
CA ALA A 52 5.63 -7.54 -11.04
C ALA A 52 6.41 -8.75 -10.49
N GLU A 53 5.95 -9.97 -10.81
CA GLU A 53 6.51 -11.20 -10.24
C GLU A 53 7.99 -11.37 -10.56
N ALA A 54 8.44 -11.00 -11.77
CA ALA A 54 9.85 -11.06 -12.14
C ALA A 54 10.73 -10.16 -11.25
N ILE A 55 10.24 -8.96 -10.91
CA ILE A 55 10.94 -8.04 -10.00
C ILE A 55 10.94 -8.60 -8.57
N MET A 56 9.81 -9.16 -8.13
CA MET A 56 9.69 -9.80 -6.81
C MET A 56 10.64 -10.99 -6.69
N ASP A 57 10.77 -11.82 -7.72
CA ASP A 57 11.71 -12.95 -7.76
C ASP A 57 13.16 -12.51 -7.65
N ASP A 58 13.54 -11.43 -8.32
CA ASP A 58 14.89 -10.89 -8.21
C ASP A 58 15.17 -10.30 -6.83
N MET A 59 14.17 -9.66 -6.21
CA MET A 59 14.26 -9.23 -4.81
C MET A 59 14.40 -10.44 -3.87
N ARG A 60 13.65 -11.53 -4.06
CA ARG A 60 13.75 -12.75 -3.23
C ARG A 60 15.13 -13.38 -3.33
N LYS A 61 15.67 -13.53 -4.54
CA LYS A 61 17.03 -14.06 -4.77
C LYS A 61 18.07 -13.15 -4.11
N SER A 62 17.98 -11.84 -4.34
CA SER A 62 18.91 -10.85 -3.78
C SER A 62 18.84 -10.86 -2.25
N ALA A 63 17.65 -10.92 -1.66
CA ALA A 63 17.48 -11.01 -0.21
C ALA A 63 18.12 -12.28 0.37
N GLN A 64 17.98 -13.42 -0.30
CA GLN A 64 18.63 -14.66 0.11
C GLN A 64 20.16 -14.56 0.05
N GLU A 65 20.71 -13.87 -0.97
CA GLU A 65 22.16 -13.65 -1.13
C GLU A 65 22.73 -12.67 -0.08
N ILE A 66 22.04 -11.56 0.20
CA ILE A 66 22.52 -10.51 1.11
C ILE A 66 22.28 -10.87 2.58
N PHE A 67 21.12 -11.43 2.89
CA PHE A 67 20.67 -11.64 4.28
C PHE A 67 20.72 -13.11 4.71
N GLY A 68 20.92 -14.05 3.79
CA GLY A 68 20.95 -15.49 4.08
C GLY A 68 19.57 -16.08 4.40
N GLN A 69 18.49 -15.32 4.27
CA GLN A 69 17.13 -15.74 4.59
C GLN A 69 16.09 -15.02 3.72
N ALA A 70 14.89 -15.61 3.64
CA ALA A 70 13.73 -14.96 3.07
C ALA A 70 13.33 -13.72 3.89
N VAL A 71 12.93 -12.66 3.18
CA VAL A 71 12.36 -11.46 3.79
C VAL A 71 10.83 -11.53 3.74
N PRO A 72 10.12 -10.99 4.74
CA PRO A 72 8.67 -10.94 4.72
C PRO A 72 8.14 -10.12 3.54
N GLU A 73 7.11 -10.62 2.88
CA GLU A 73 6.33 -9.88 1.88
C GLU A 73 5.09 -9.29 2.54
N LEU A 74 4.78 -8.04 2.22
CA LEU A 74 3.70 -7.28 2.82
C LEU A 74 2.92 -6.54 1.75
N MET A 75 1.61 -6.38 1.95
CA MET A 75 0.85 -5.40 1.18
C MET A 75 1.19 -3.98 1.63
N SER A 76 1.26 -3.04 0.69
CA SER A 76 1.31 -1.62 1.03
C SER A 76 -0.09 -1.12 1.40
N GLY A 77 -0.26 -0.63 2.62
CA GLY A 77 -1.48 0.05 3.05
C GLY A 77 -1.60 1.50 2.54
N PRO A 78 -0.52 2.30 2.54
CA PRO A 78 -0.51 3.64 1.94
C PRO A 78 -0.45 3.61 0.41
N PHE A 79 -0.88 4.73 -0.19
CA PHE A 79 -0.65 5.01 -1.60
C PHE A 79 0.78 5.53 -1.81
N HIS A 80 1.43 5.06 -2.87
CA HIS A 80 2.75 5.52 -3.33
C HIS A 80 2.70 5.78 -4.83
N ASP A 81 3.63 6.58 -5.36
CA ASP A 81 3.72 6.89 -6.79
C ASP A 81 3.83 5.62 -7.66
N ALA A 82 4.37 4.53 -7.10
CA ALA A 82 4.41 3.21 -7.72
C ALA A 82 3.04 2.73 -8.22
N ILE A 83 1.94 3.09 -7.56
CA ILE A 83 0.58 2.75 -8.01
C ILE A 83 0.26 3.48 -9.32
N ALA A 84 0.63 4.75 -9.46
CA ALA A 84 0.45 5.47 -10.73
C ALA A 84 1.35 4.88 -11.82
N MET A 85 2.61 4.57 -11.50
CA MET A 85 3.56 3.95 -12.44
C MET A 85 3.12 2.57 -12.93
N SER A 86 2.39 1.81 -12.10
CA SER A 86 1.89 0.47 -12.45
C SER A 86 1.03 0.43 -13.73
N THR A 87 0.54 1.58 -14.17
CA THR A 87 -0.26 1.70 -15.41
C THR A 87 0.59 1.78 -16.68
N VAL A 88 1.90 2.01 -16.55
CA VAL A 88 2.81 2.25 -17.69
C VAL A 88 4.06 1.35 -17.67
N CYS A 89 4.40 0.75 -16.53
CA CYS A 89 5.52 -0.17 -16.42
C CYS A 89 5.36 -1.17 -15.27
N ASP A 90 6.15 -2.24 -15.33
CA ASP A 90 6.37 -3.13 -14.20
C ASP A 90 7.01 -2.36 -13.03
N TYR A 91 6.64 -2.73 -11.81
CA TYR A 91 7.16 -2.08 -10.60
C TYR A 91 7.35 -3.10 -9.47
N GLY A 92 8.21 -2.73 -8.52
CA GLY A 92 8.37 -3.41 -7.25
C GLY A 92 8.62 -2.37 -6.15
N MET A 93 8.40 -2.75 -4.89
CA MET A 93 8.58 -1.87 -3.74
C MET A 93 9.38 -2.59 -2.66
N ILE A 94 10.29 -1.86 -2.02
CA ILE A 94 11.09 -2.36 -0.89
C ILE A 94 10.70 -1.53 0.33
N PHE A 95 10.27 -2.20 1.38
CA PHE A 95 10.03 -1.57 2.68
C PHE A 95 11.25 -1.72 3.59
N VAL A 96 11.51 -0.67 4.37
CA VAL A 96 12.46 -0.68 5.48
C VAL A 96 11.69 -0.49 6.78
N ARG A 97 12.24 -1.00 7.89
CA ARG A 97 11.59 -0.86 9.20
C ARG A 97 11.62 0.60 9.63
N CYS A 98 10.48 1.07 10.14
CA CYS A 98 10.36 2.34 10.83
C CYS A 98 10.05 2.07 12.31
N LYS A 99 10.68 2.83 13.19
CA LYS A 99 10.49 2.71 14.64
C LYS A 99 9.02 2.89 15.00
N ASP A 100 8.48 1.90 15.72
CA ASP A 100 7.08 1.85 16.15
C ASP A 100 6.03 1.95 15.02
N GLY A 101 6.44 1.80 13.75
CA GLY A 101 5.56 1.98 12.59
C GLY A 101 5.02 3.40 12.43
N ILE A 102 5.62 4.40 13.09
CA ILE A 102 5.16 5.79 13.06
C ILE A 102 5.51 6.40 11.70
N SER A 103 4.54 7.08 11.08
CA SER A 103 4.79 7.88 9.89
C SER A 103 3.97 9.18 9.90
N HIS A 104 4.33 10.15 9.04
CA HIS A 104 3.74 11.50 8.99
C HIS A 104 3.83 12.23 10.34
N ASN A 105 4.90 11.99 11.08
CA ASN A 105 5.12 12.52 12.41
C ASN A 105 6.61 12.87 12.59
N PRO A 106 6.97 13.93 13.32
CA PRO A 106 8.37 14.24 13.61
C PRO A 106 9.15 13.13 14.36
N LYS A 107 8.44 12.16 14.95
CA LYS A 107 9.03 10.97 15.57
C LYS A 107 9.30 9.82 14.61
N GLU A 108 8.90 9.94 13.34
CA GLU A 108 9.24 8.98 12.29
C GLU A 108 10.76 8.84 12.21
N SER A 109 11.26 7.61 12.29
CA SER A 109 12.70 7.34 12.24
C SER A 109 12.96 5.91 11.79
N ALA A 110 13.92 5.73 10.90
CA ALA A 110 14.46 4.42 10.52
C ALA A 110 15.93 4.33 10.95
N GLU A 111 16.34 3.16 11.42
CA GLU A 111 17.73 2.93 11.80
C GLU A 111 18.63 2.89 10.56
N PHE A 112 19.85 3.40 10.66
CA PHE A 112 20.80 3.42 9.54
C PHE A 112 21.04 2.03 8.95
N GLU A 113 21.04 1.00 9.79
CA GLU A 113 21.18 -0.38 9.34
C GLU A 113 20.00 -0.83 8.45
N ASP A 114 18.77 -0.47 8.81
CA ASP A 114 17.58 -0.82 8.03
C ASP A 114 17.57 -0.09 6.68
N ILE A 115 17.94 1.20 6.69
CA ILE A 115 18.09 1.99 5.47
C ILE A 115 19.16 1.38 4.56
N SER A 116 20.31 1.01 5.12
CA SER A 116 21.44 0.43 4.37
C SER A 116 21.07 -0.91 3.74
N LYS A 117 20.36 -1.77 4.48
CA LYS A 117 19.86 -3.05 3.94
C LYS A 117 18.83 -2.86 2.83
N GLY A 118 17.91 -1.91 2.97
CA GLY A 118 16.96 -1.58 1.92
C GLY A 118 17.64 -1.05 0.66
N ALA A 119 18.64 -0.18 0.81
CA ALA A 119 19.43 0.35 -0.29
C ALA A 119 20.26 -0.74 -1.00
N GLU A 120 20.87 -1.65 -0.26
CA GLU A 120 21.61 -2.78 -0.83
C GLU A 120 20.69 -3.71 -1.62
N LEU A 121 19.50 -4.03 -1.08
CA LEU A 121 18.52 -4.85 -1.79
C LEU A 121 18.05 -4.18 -3.09
N LEU A 122 17.81 -2.87 -3.05
CA LEU A 122 17.48 -2.08 -4.25
C LEU A 122 18.60 -2.17 -5.29
N TYR A 123 19.85 -1.93 -4.87
CA TYR A 123 21.02 -1.97 -5.74
C TYR A 123 21.15 -3.33 -6.44
N GLN A 124 21.14 -4.43 -5.69
CA GLN A 124 21.28 -5.77 -6.26
C GLN A 124 20.13 -6.13 -7.20
N THR A 125 18.90 -5.74 -6.85
CA THR A 125 17.72 -5.96 -7.71
C THR A 125 17.88 -5.23 -9.04
N VAL A 126 18.29 -3.96 -9.02
CA VAL A 126 18.49 -3.16 -10.25
C VAL A 126 19.63 -3.73 -11.10
N VAL A 127 20.74 -4.13 -10.48
CA VAL A 127 21.87 -4.74 -11.21
C VAL A 127 21.42 -6.01 -11.93
N LYS A 128 20.67 -6.90 -11.27
CA LYS A 128 20.13 -8.11 -11.92
C LYS A 128 19.22 -7.76 -13.11
N ARG A 129 18.34 -6.77 -12.95
CA ARG A 129 17.40 -6.33 -14.00
C ARG A 129 18.02 -5.64 -15.21
N VAL A 130 19.17 -4.96 -15.04
CA VAL A 130 19.85 -4.23 -16.12
C VAL A 130 20.81 -5.13 -16.92
N VAL A 131 21.28 -6.22 -16.32
CA VAL A 131 22.24 -7.14 -16.94
C VAL A 131 21.55 -8.26 -17.76
N GLU A 132 20.23 -8.38 -17.65
CA GLU A 132 19.36 -9.21 -18.51
C GLU A 132 18.93 -8.47 -19.78
#